data_AF-A0A2E0T2F0-F1
#
_entry.id   AF-A0A2E0T2F0-F1
#
_cell.length_a   1.000
_cell.length_b   1.000
_cell.length_c   1.000
_cell.angle_alpha   90.00
_cell.angle_beta   90.00
_cell.angle_gamma   90.00
#
_symmetry.space_group_name_H-M   'P 1'
#
loop_
_entity.id
_entity.type
_entity.pdbx_description
1 polymer ?
#
loop_
_entity_poly.entity_id
_entity_poly.type
_entity_poly.pdbx_seq_one_letter_code
_entity_poly.pdbx_strand_id
1 'polypeptide(L)'
;ISEAQLTELGWTLKPEGLCQDDTCVLIPDRGALVSDVGLDLTVLGDLLDRPVAIDTEAGLAAIGAPRAARRRALDELVAPDFTLPNLAGGGVTSLSDHRSKKRLLIAFSSW
;
A
#
# COMPACT_ATOMS: atom_id res chain seq x y z
N ILE A 1 7.28 12.31 1.64
CA ILE A 1 8.12 11.16 2.06
C ILE A 1 9.52 11.31 1.47
N SER A 2 10.54 10.69 2.07
CA SER A 2 11.90 10.68 1.51
C SER A 2 12.05 9.65 0.38
N GLU A 3 13.11 9.77 -0.44
CA GLU A 3 13.45 8.74 -1.43
C GLU A 3 13.80 7.38 -0.78
N ALA A 4 14.30 7.38 0.45
CA ALA A 4 14.54 6.15 1.21
C ALA A 4 13.22 5.42 1.50
N GLN A 5 12.20 6.14 1.99
CA GLN A 5 10.86 5.58 2.21
C GLN A 5 10.21 5.12 0.91
N LEU A 6 10.45 5.84 -0.20
CA LEU A 6 9.99 5.41 -1.52
C LEU A 6 10.62 4.07 -1.93
N THR A 7 11.89 3.86 -1.59
CA THR A 7 12.63 2.61 -1.85
C THR A 7 12.08 1.45 -1.02
N GLU A 8 11.67 1.69 0.22
CA GLU A 8 10.97 0.69 1.06
C GLU A 8 9.63 0.26 0.45
N LEU A 9 8.98 1.11 -0.33
CA LEU A 9 7.79 0.78 -1.11
C LEU A 9 8.10 0.07 -2.43
N GLY A 10 9.38 -0.20 -2.73
CA GLY A 10 9.85 -0.85 -3.94
C GLY A 10 9.93 0.05 -5.16
N TRP A 11 9.98 1.37 -4.97
CA TRP A 11 10.04 2.36 -6.05
C TRP A 11 11.32 3.19 -5.97
N THR A 12 11.83 3.66 -7.12
CA THR A 12 13.00 4.53 -7.21
C THR A 12 12.75 5.65 -8.19
N LEU A 13 13.13 6.87 -7.82
CA LEU A 13 13.07 8.02 -8.70
C LEU A 13 14.31 8.04 -9.61
N LYS A 14 14.11 7.85 -10.92
CA LYS A 14 15.17 7.92 -11.95
C LYS A 14 14.89 9.06 -12.93
N PRO A 15 15.83 9.53 -13.76
CA PRO A 15 15.58 10.59 -14.75
C PRO A 15 14.42 10.31 -15.71
N GLU A 16 14.26 9.06 -16.12
CA GLU A 16 13.20 8.60 -17.03
C GLU A 16 11.81 8.50 -16.36
N GLY A 17 11.72 8.42 -15.04
CA GLY A 17 10.45 8.32 -14.33
C GLY A 17 10.56 7.70 -12.94
N LEU A 18 9.40 7.26 -12.42
CA LEU A 18 9.29 6.52 -11.18
C LEU A 18 9.27 5.03 -11.49
N CYS A 19 10.30 4.30 -11.07
CA CYS A 19 10.54 2.94 -11.53
C CYS A 19 10.44 1.91 -10.42
N GLN A 20 9.86 0.76 -10.74
CA GLN A 20 9.88 -0.47 -9.97
C GLN A 20 10.34 -1.59 -10.91
N ASP A 21 11.46 -2.23 -10.56
CA ASP A 21 12.16 -3.17 -11.43
C ASP A 21 12.39 -2.57 -12.84
N ASP A 22 11.90 -3.25 -13.88
CA ASP A 22 11.99 -2.82 -15.28
C ASP A 22 10.82 -1.92 -15.74
N THR A 23 9.87 -1.62 -14.85
CA THR A 23 8.68 -0.80 -15.16
C THR A 23 8.86 0.61 -14.65
N CYS A 24 8.73 1.61 -15.54
CA CYS A 24 8.79 3.02 -15.17
C CYS A 24 7.49 3.75 -15.52
N VAL A 25 6.96 4.49 -14.55
CA VAL A 25 5.82 5.40 -14.70
C VAL A 25 6.37 6.78 -15.03
N LEU A 26 5.88 7.37 -16.12
CA LEU A 26 6.23 8.74 -16.50
C LEU A 26 5.72 9.71 -15.45
N ILE A 27 6.54 10.69 -15.09
CA ILE A 27 6.18 11.77 -14.17
C ILE A 27 5.90 13.01 -15.02
N PRO A 28 4.62 13.41 -15.24
CA PRO A 28 4.29 14.51 -16.13
C PRO A 28 4.79 15.86 -15.61
N ASP A 29 4.73 16.05 -14.30
CA ASP A 29 5.22 17.24 -13.61
C ASP A 29 6.07 16.82 -12.41
N ARG A 30 7.40 16.91 -12.57
CA ARG A 30 8.35 16.62 -11.49
C ARG A 30 8.30 17.64 -10.37
N GLY A 31 7.96 18.90 -10.65
CA GLY A 31 7.88 19.96 -9.65
C GLY A 31 6.68 19.79 -8.72
N ALA A 32 5.61 19.15 -9.21
CA ALA A 32 4.47 18.76 -8.38
C ALA A 32 4.80 17.55 -7.47
N LEU A 33 5.67 16.63 -7.91
CA LEU A 33 6.03 15.44 -7.14
C LEU A 33 7.17 15.70 -6.14
N VAL A 34 8.19 16.46 -6.53
CA VAL A 34 9.43 16.65 -5.76
C VAL A 34 9.48 18.08 -5.26
N SER A 35 9.61 18.22 -3.94
CA SER A 35 9.81 19.49 -3.23
C SER A 35 11.12 19.48 -2.45
N ASP A 36 11.53 20.64 -1.94
CA ASP A 36 12.74 20.79 -1.10
C ASP A 36 12.70 19.92 0.17
N VAL A 37 11.51 19.50 0.59
CA VAL A 37 11.26 18.69 1.80
C VAL A 37 11.02 17.20 1.49
N GLY A 38 11.00 16.82 0.21
CA GLY A 38 10.80 15.44 -0.24
C GLY A 38 9.66 15.28 -1.24
N LEU A 39 9.16 14.06 -1.37
CA LEU A 39 8.12 13.66 -2.33
C LEU A 39 6.71 13.89 -1.78
N ASP A 40 5.84 14.51 -2.58
CA ASP A 40 4.41 14.64 -2.27
C ASP A 40 3.73 13.28 -2.37
N LEU A 41 3.16 12.81 -1.26
CA LEU A 41 2.58 11.48 -1.17
C LEU A 41 1.24 11.36 -1.90
N THR A 42 0.49 12.45 -2.02
CA THR A 42 -0.79 12.49 -2.75
C THR A 42 -0.52 12.35 -4.24
N VAL A 43 0.41 13.15 -4.77
CA VAL A 43 0.82 13.09 -6.19
C VAL A 43 1.42 11.72 -6.51
N LEU A 44 2.24 11.17 -5.61
CA LEU A 44 2.76 9.81 -5.75
C LEU A 44 1.65 8.76 -5.81
N GLY A 45 0.65 8.88 -4.93
CA GLY A 45 -0.51 7.98 -4.90
C GLY A 45 -1.28 7.98 -6.21
N ASP A 46 -1.57 9.16 -6.75
CA ASP A 46 -2.27 9.32 -8.02
C ASP A 46 -1.48 8.74 -9.20
N LEU A 47 -0.16 8.99 -9.26
CA LEU A 47 0.73 8.44 -10.28
C LEU A 47 0.76 6.91 -10.27
N LEU A 48 0.72 6.31 -9.08
CA LEU A 48 0.77 4.86 -8.90
C LEU A 48 -0.62 4.20 -8.88
N ASP A 49 -1.70 4.97 -9.05
CA ASP A 49 -3.10 4.52 -8.94
C ASP A 49 -3.37 3.78 -7.60
N ARG A 50 -2.83 4.37 -6.52
CA ARG A 50 -2.93 3.90 -5.14
C ARG A 50 -3.67 4.95 -4.30
N PRO A 51 -4.71 4.55 -3.54
CA PRO A 51 -5.38 5.47 -2.65
C PRO A 51 -4.46 5.85 -1.48
N VAL A 52 -4.42 7.13 -1.14
CA VAL A 52 -3.63 7.67 -0.04
C VAL A 52 -4.57 8.40 0.91
N ALA A 53 -4.46 8.11 2.21
CA ALA A 53 -5.08 8.89 3.28
C ALA A 53 -3.96 9.51 4.12
N ILE A 54 -4.02 10.82 4.32
CA ILE A 54 -3.03 11.57 5.08
C ILE A 54 -3.74 12.19 6.28
N ASP A 55 -3.19 11.95 7.46
CA ASP A 55 -3.52 12.65 8.68
C ASP A 55 -2.33 13.52 9.07
N THR A 56 -2.43 14.82 8.75
CA THR A 56 -1.36 15.78 9.01
C THR A 56 -1.19 16.08 10.49
N GLU A 57 -2.25 15.94 11.30
CA GLU A 57 -2.20 16.19 12.75
C GLU A 57 -1.47 15.05 13.46
N ALA A 58 -1.80 13.80 13.11
CA ALA A 58 -1.12 12.62 13.63
C ALA A 58 0.25 12.35 12.99
N GLY A 59 0.58 13.04 11.89
CA GLY A 59 1.80 12.79 11.11
C GLY A 59 1.82 11.40 10.47
N LEU A 60 0.65 10.88 10.10
CA LEU A 60 0.47 9.53 9.56
C LEU A 60 -0.01 9.57 8.11
N ALA A 61 0.38 8.54 7.36
CA ALA A 61 -0.20 8.29 6.06
C ALA A 61 -0.45 6.79 5.87
N ALA A 62 -1.59 6.46 5.27
CA ALA A 62 -1.93 5.12 4.85
C ALA A 62 -2.00 5.06 3.33
N ILE A 63 -1.27 4.11 2.74
CA ILE A 63 -1.23 3.89 1.29
C ILE A 63 -1.87 2.54 0.99
N GLY A 64 -3.02 2.55 0.32
CA GLY A 64 -3.74 1.32 -0.03
C GLY A 64 -3.14 0.56 -1.20
N ALA A 65 -3.71 -0.61 -1.49
CA ALA A 65 -3.32 -1.43 -2.62
C ALA A 65 -3.61 -0.74 -3.98
N PRO A 66 -2.82 -1.00 -5.03
CA PRO A 66 -3.08 -0.47 -6.36
C PRO A 66 -4.45 -0.89 -6.89
N ARG A 67 -5.07 -0.04 -7.73
CA ARG A 67 -6.41 -0.28 -8.29
C ARG A 67 -6.56 -1.65 -8.91
N ALA A 68 -5.57 -2.11 -9.68
CA ALA A 68 -5.62 -3.41 -10.33
C ALA A 68 -5.80 -4.56 -9.32
N ALA A 69 -5.05 -4.55 -8.22
CA ALA A 69 -5.17 -5.55 -7.15
C ALA A 69 -6.54 -5.46 -6.45
N ARG A 70 -7.02 -4.24 -6.17
CA ARG A 70 -8.36 -4.02 -5.57
C ARG A 70 -9.49 -4.52 -6.47
N ARG A 71 -9.42 -4.23 -7.78
CA ARG A 71 -10.39 -4.71 -8.77
C ARG A 71 -10.37 -6.23 -8.87
N ARG A 72 -9.18 -6.83 -8.95
CA ARG A 72 -9.03 -8.29 -9.00
C ARG A 72 -9.68 -8.98 -7.81
N ALA A 73 -9.52 -8.44 -6.60
CA ALA A 73 -10.17 -8.98 -5.40
C ALA A 73 -11.70 -8.96 -5.48
N LEU A 74 -12.29 -7.91 -6.07
CA LEU A 74 -13.73 -7.80 -6.28
C LEU A 74 -14.23 -8.74 -7.40
N ASP A 75 -13.44 -8.92 -8.45
CA ASP A 75 -13.81 -9.73 -9.61
C ASP A 75 -13.66 -11.24 -9.31
N GLU A 76 -12.58 -11.65 -8.62
CA GLU A 76 -12.29 -13.06 -8.32
C GLU A 76 -12.99 -13.57 -7.06
N LEU A 77 -13.39 -12.67 -6.14
CA LEU A 77 -14.01 -13.00 -4.85
C LEU A 77 -13.18 -13.97 -3.99
N VAL A 78 -11.87 -14.02 -4.25
CA VAL A 78 -10.92 -14.81 -3.48
C VAL A 78 -10.32 -13.91 -2.41
N ALA A 79 -10.60 -14.22 -1.14
CA ALA A 79 -9.91 -13.57 -0.04
C ALA A 79 -8.42 -13.96 -0.08
N PRO A 80 -7.48 -12.99 -0.08
CA PRO A 80 -6.06 -13.30 -0.02
C PRO A 80 -5.72 -14.01 1.29
N ASP A 81 -4.80 -14.97 1.24
CA ASP A 81 -4.27 -15.54 2.46
C ASP A 81 -3.36 -14.52 3.15
N PHE A 82 -3.47 -14.45 4.47
CA PHE A 82 -2.66 -13.57 5.30
C PHE A 82 -2.41 -14.24 6.64
N THR A 83 -1.29 -13.89 7.27
CA THR A 83 -0.84 -14.47 8.53
C THR A 83 -0.74 -13.38 9.57
N LEU A 84 -1.41 -13.56 10.72
CA LEU A 84 -1.40 -12.62 11.84
C LEU A 84 -0.90 -13.30 13.12
N PRO A 85 -0.23 -12.57 14.02
CA PRO A 85 0.06 -13.07 15.35
C PRO A 85 -1.21 -13.46 16.10
N ASN A 86 -1.18 -14.56 16.85
CA ASN A 86 -2.27 -14.93 17.73
C ASN A 86 -2.25 -14.08 19.01
N LEU A 87 -3.40 -13.50 19.37
CA LEU A 87 -3.57 -12.66 20.56
C LEU A 87 -3.31 -13.39 21.89
N ALA A 88 -3.55 -14.71 21.95
CA ALA A 88 -3.34 -15.49 23.18
C ALA A 88 -1.86 -15.84 23.45
N GLY A 89 -0.94 -15.41 22.57
CA GLY A 89 0.44 -15.91 22.53
C GLY A 89 0.52 -17.32 21.94
N GLY A 90 1.70 -17.70 21.45
CA GLY A 90 1.96 -19.09 21.03
C GLY A 90 1.93 -19.36 19.51
N GLY A 91 1.98 -18.33 18.67
CA GLY A 91 2.24 -18.51 17.24
C GLY A 91 1.53 -17.51 16.34
N VAL A 92 1.47 -17.88 15.06
CA VAL A 92 0.75 -17.15 14.02
C VAL A 92 -0.42 -17.99 13.53
N THR A 93 -1.47 -17.32 13.04
CA THR A 93 -2.63 -17.96 12.40
C THR A 93 -2.77 -17.40 10.99
N SER A 94 -3.02 -18.28 10.03
CA SER A 94 -3.29 -17.90 8.64
C SER A 94 -4.77 -18.03 8.31
N LEU A 95 -5.28 -17.22 7.38
CA LEU A 95 -6.67 -17.32 6.94
C LEU A 95 -6.99 -18.71 6.35
N SER A 96 -6.00 -19.35 5.71
CA SER A 96 -6.07 -20.70 5.16
C SER A 96 -6.16 -21.81 6.20
N ASP A 97 -5.76 -21.57 7.45
CA ASP A 97 -5.93 -22.54 8.56
C ASP A 97 -7.42 -22.81 8.85
N HIS A 98 -8.27 -21.85 8.51
CA HIS A 98 -9.73 -21.94 8.65
C HIS A 98 -10.45 -22.39 7.36
N ARG A 99 -9.74 -23.02 6.42
CA ARG A 99 -10.35 -23.52 5.16
C ARG A 99 -11.54 -24.46 5.41
N SER A 100 -12.40 -24.57 4.41
CA SER A 100 -13.60 -25.42 4.42
C SER A 100 -14.69 -25.01 5.44
N LYS A 101 -14.62 -23.80 5.99
CA LYS A 101 -15.68 -23.19 6.82
C LYS A 101 -16.12 -21.85 6.24
N LYS A 102 -17.36 -21.43 6.55
CA LYS A 102 -17.77 -20.02 6.38
C LYS A 102 -16.96 -19.17 7.35
N ARG A 103 -16.38 -18.09 6.85
CA ARG A 103 -15.45 -17.22 7.58
C ARG A 103 -15.97 -15.79 7.55
N LEU A 104 -15.90 -15.10 8.68
CA LEU A 104 -16.17 -13.67 8.81
C LEU A 104 -14.90 -13.00 9.34
N LEU A 105 -14.37 -12.04 8.59
CA LEU A 105 -13.26 -11.21 9.04
C LEU A 105 -13.82 -9.90 9.62
N ILE A 106 -13.42 -9.58 10.85
CA ILE A 106 -13.80 -8.35 11.52
C ILE A 106 -12.52 -7.54 11.74
N ALA A 107 -12.40 -6.43 11.03
CA ALA A 107 -11.38 -5.42 11.28
C ALA A 107 -11.99 -4.35 12.18
N PHE A 108 -11.38 -4.13 13.35
CA PHE A 108 -11.86 -3.16 14.33
C PHE A 108 -10.69 -2.47 15.03
N SER A 109 -10.99 -1.32 15.64
CA SER A 109 -10.15 -0.64 16.60
C SER A 109 -10.97 -0.42 17.87
N SER A 110 -10.34 -0.41 19.04
CA SER A 110 -11.02 -0.11 20.32
C SER A 110 -11.32 1.38 20.51
N TRP A 111 -10.76 2.23 19.66
CA TRP A 111 -10.92 3.68 19.60
C TRP A 111 -10.75 4.17 18.17
#